data_AF-A0A423HQX8-F1
#
_entry.id   AF-A0A423HQX8-F1
#
_cell.length_a   1.000
_cell.length_b   1.000
_cell.length_c   1.000
_cell.angle_alpha   90.00
_cell.angle_beta   90.00
_cell.angle_gamma   90.00
#
_symmetry.space_group_name_H-M   'P 1'
#
loop_
_entity.id
_entity.type
_entity.pdbx_description
1 polymer ?
#
loop_
_entity_poly.entity_id
_entity_poly.type
_entity_poly.pdbx_seq_one_letter_code
_entity_poly.pdbx_strand_id
1 'polypeptide(L)'
;MEIKRGKRSKALPVFDNQPEWGTGDLVDESLSDAARAIIADLAGHHDGDLQEWFKERLGSYRAVIRETEKGPARHEELRHVRQVQLHLQETLRGLNNLPPFAEGYINDACWRSHGCFFSGGLLSDLMAKAAMVSDVLDITEQKLEAAPTIRGVKPKYPRDDLLADTADKLRQSSLAKMTKRKAAELARELLVAAGVEVPADIVEYEKLIRRAKRGEISL
;
A
#
# COMPACT_ATOMS: atom_id res chain seq x y z
N MET A 1 -11.71 8.60 58.93
CA MET A 1 -12.64 8.14 57.88
C MET A 1 -11.84 8.04 56.59
N GLU A 2 -11.40 6.84 56.21
CA GLU A 2 -10.58 6.63 55.01
C GLU A 2 -11.44 6.67 53.75
N ILE A 3 -11.10 7.57 52.83
CA ILE A 3 -11.74 7.68 51.52
C ILE A 3 -11.12 6.61 50.62
N LYS A 4 -11.86 5.51 50.38
CA LYS A 4 -11.48 4.48 49.42
C LYS A 4 -11.50 5.05 48.00
N ARG A 5 -10.31 5.27 47.42
CA ARG A 5 -10.15 5.61 45.99
C ARG A 5 -10.69 4.45 45.14
N GLY A 6 -11.74 4.74 44.37
CA GLY A 6 -12.34 3.81 43.42
C GLY A 6 -11.32 3.33 42.38
N LYS A 7 -11.38 2.03 42.06
CA LYS A 7 -10.59 1.40 41.00
C LYS A 7 -10.85 2.15 39.69
N ARG A 8 -9.83 2.81 39.15
CA ARG A 8 -9.86 3.39 37.81
C ARG A 8 -10.15 2.25 36.82
N SER A 9 -11.24 2.39 36.08
CA SER A 9 -11.55 1.60 34.90
C SER A 9 -10.30 1.56 34.02
N LYS A 10 -9.82 0.35 33.68
CA LYS A 10 -8.78 0.21 32.65
C LYS A 10 -9.30 0.91 31.40
N ALA A 11 -8.63 1.99 31.01
CA ALA A 11 -8.84 2.59 29.70
C ALA A 11 -8.64 1.48 28.66
N LEU A 12 -9.55 1.39 27.70
CA LEU A 12 -9.33 0.58 26.50
C LEU A 12 -7.96 0.98 25.92
N PRO A 13 -7.12 0.02 25.50
CA PRO A 13 -5.84 0.34 24.89
C PRO A 13 -6.08 1.25 23.69
N VAL A 14 -5.61 2.49 23.76
CA VAL A 14 -5.50 3.38 22.60
C VAL A 14 -4.38 2.81 21.75
N PHE A 15 -4.74 2.35 20.56
CA PHE A 15 -3.81 1.71 19.63
C PHE A 15 -3.02 2.79 18.87
N ASP A 16 -1.83 3.13 19.37
CA ASP A 16 -0.86 3.99 18.66
C ASP A 16 -0.10 3.23 17.54
N ASN A 17 -0.44 1.96 17.27
CA ASN A 17 0.24 1.13 16.26
C ASN A 17 -0.77 0.52 15.27
N GLN A 18 -1.62 1.33 14.64
CA GLN A 18 -2.30 0.87 13.44
C GLN A 18 -1.29 0.86 12.29
N PRO A 19 -1.18 -0.23 11.50
CA PRO A 19 -0.48 -0.16 10.24
C PRO A 19 -1.15 0.96 9.42
N GLU A 20 -0.39 1.97 8.99
CA GLU A 20 -0.87 2.86 7.94
C GLU A 20 -0.97 2.03 6.67
N TRP A 21 -2.15 1.42 6.48
CA TRP A 21 -2.53 0.76 5.26
C TRP A 21 -2.61 1.86 4.21
N GLY A 22 -1.51 2.05 3.49
CA GLY A 22 -1.43 3.10 2.51
C GLY A 22 -2.63 2.96 1.59
N THR A 23 -3.52 3.95 1.66
CA THR A 23 -4.61 4.20 0.75
C THR A 23 -4.09 4.08 -0.68
N GLY A 24 -4.97 3.74 -1.63
CA GLY A 24 -4.67 3.73 -3.08
C GLY A 24 -4.33 5.11 -3.61
N ASP A 25 -3.34 5.75 -2.99
CA ASP A 25 -2.86 7.08 -3.26
C ASP A 25 -2.08 7.03 -4.57
N LEU A 26 -2.37 8.05 -5.38
CA LEU A 26 -1.64 8.44 -6.57
C LEU A 26 -0.16 8.13 -6.36
N VAL A 27 0.34 7.22 -7.20
CA VAL A 27 1.75 6.85 -7.22
C VAL A 27 2.56 8.13 -7.31
N ASP A 28 3.45 8.36 -6.35
CA ASP A 28 4.33 9.53 -6.38
C ASP A 28 5.27 9.41 -7.60
N GLU A 29 4.91 10.13 -8.67
CA GLU A 29 5.68 10.30 -9.91
C GLU A 29 6.81 11.32 -9.75
N SER A 30 7.02 11.86 -8.53
CA SER A 30 8.07 12.84 -8.31
C SER A 30 9.46 12.22 -8.47
N LEU A 31 10.25 12.87 -9.32
CA LEU A 31 11.68 12.65 -9.43
C LEU A 31 12.40 13.46 -8.36
N SER A 32 13.41 12.86 -7.74
CA SER A 32 14.36 13.57 -6.86
C SER A 32 15.09 14.66 -7.64
N ASP A 33 15.54 15.69 -6.94
CA ASP A 33 16.30 16.79 -7.56
C ASP A 33 17.60 16.28 -8.22
N ALA A 34 18.22 15.25 -7.65
CA ALA A 34 19.39 14.58 -8.23
C ALA A 34 19.07 13.88 -9.56
N ALA A 35 17.94 13.17 -9.65
CA ALA A 35 17.53 12.53 -10.91
C ALA A 35 17.14 13.56 -11.97
N ARG A 36 16.50 14.68 -11.55
CA ARG A 36 16.20 15.80 -12.45
C ARG A 36 17.47 16.46 -13.01
N ALA A 37 18.50 16.63 -12.19
CA ALA A 37 19.78 17.18 -12.61
C ALA A 37 20.46 16.30 -13.67
N ILE A 38 20.50 14.97 -13.47
CA ILE A 38 21.05 14.03 -14.46
C ILE A 38 20.27 14.10 -15.78
N ILE A 39 18.93 14.15 -15.72
CA ILE A 39 18.10 14.26 -16.93
C ILE A 39 18.32 15.61 -17.64
N ALA A 40 18.48 16.70 -16.89
CA ALA A 40 18.77 18.02 -17.45
C ALA A 40 20.12 18.06 -18.18
N ASP A 41 21.16 17.43 -17.62
CA ASP A 41 22.47 17.29 -18.28
C ASP A 41 22.39 16.44 -19.57
N LEU A 42 21.48 15.47 -19.60
CA LEU A 42 21.22 14.63 -20.76
C LEU A 42 20.32 15.30 -21.81
N ALA A 43 19.56 16.35 -21.47
CA ALA A 43 18.59 16.99 -22.36
C ALA A 43 19.23 17.57 -23.64
N GLY A 44 20.51 17.94 -23.60
CA GLY A 44 21.25 18.39 -24.80
C GLY A 44 21.66 17.26 -25.77
N HIS A 45 21.53 16.00 -25.35
CA HIS A 45 22.05 14.83 -26.06
C HIS A 45 20.99 13.75 -26.30
N HIS A 46 19.75 13.97 -25.87
CA HIS A 46 18.65 13.02 -25.92
C HIS A 46 17.34 13.67 -26.40
N ASP A 47 16.40 12.86 -26.93
CA ASP A 47 15.05 13.32 -27.26
C ASP A 47 14.32 13.92 -26.04
N GLY A 48 13.46 14.91 -26.29
CA GLY A 48 12.82 15.72 -25.25
C GLY A 48 11.85 14.96 -24.33
N ASP A 49 11.53 13.71 -24.66
CA ASP A 49 10.51 12.90 -23.98
C ASP A 49 11.10 12.01 -22.87
N LEU A 50 12.42 12.04 -22.66
CA LEU A 50 13.10 11.19 -21.68
C LEU A 50 12.59 11.42 -20.24
N GLN A 51 12.32 12.67 -19.87
CA GLN A 51 11.89 13.02 -18.51
C GLN A 51 10.48 12.52 -18.20
N GLU A 52 9.54 12.72 -19.13
CA GLU A 52 8.15 12.30 -18.98
C GLU A 52 8.04 10.77 -18.97
N TRP A 53 8.71 10.12 -19.92
CA TRP A 53 8.79 8.66 -19.96
C TRP A 53 9.38 8.06 -18.67
N PHE A 54 10.45 8.66 -18.14
CA PHE A 54 11.10 8.13 -16.93
C PHE A 54 10.22 8.28 -15.69
N LYS A 55 9.43 9.36 -15.59
CA LYS A 55 8.44 9.53 -14.51
C LYS A 55 7.38 8.42 -14.54
N GLU A 56 6.77 8.19 -15.71
CA GLU A 56 5.73 7.16 -15.87
C GLU A 56 6.27 5.76 -15.57
N ARG A 57 7.48 5.45 -16.04
CA ARG A 57 8.12 4.15 -15.83
C ARG A 57 8.50 3.93 -14.36
N LEU A 58 9.02 4.96 -13.69
CA LEU A 58 9.35 4.91 -12.26
C LEU A 58 8.08 4.80 -11.40
N GLY A 59 7.02 5.49 -11.77
CA GLY A 59 5.71 5.36 -11.14
C GLY A 59 5.20 3.92 -11.23
N SER A 60 5.17 3.36 -12.44
CA SER A 60 4.77 1.96 -12.67
C SER A 60 5.59 0.98 -11.82
N TYR A 61 6.89 1.18 -11.71
CA TYR A 61 7.77 0.36 -10.85
C TYR A 61 7.43 0.50 -9.36
N ARG A 62 7.24 1.73 -8.86
CA ARG A 62 6.91 1.99 -7.46
C ARG A 62 5.57 1.37 -7.06
N ALA A 63 4.58 1.38 -7.94
CA ALA A 63 3.30 0.70 -7.72
C ALA A 63 3.48 -0.81 -7.52
N VAL A 64 4.23 -1.46 -8.42
CA VAL A 64 4.48 -2.91 -8.36
C VAL A 64 5.28 -3.30 -7.11
N ILE A 65 6.33 -2.54 -6.76
CA ILE A 65 7.16 -2.80 -5.57
C ILE A 65 6.36 -2.62 -4.28
N ARG A 66 5.50 -1.59 -4.19
CA ARG A 66 4.67 -1.35 -3.01
C ARG A 66 3.73 -2.52 -2.73
N GLU A 67 3.11 -3.07 -3.78
CA GLU A 67 2.21 -4.22 -3.66
C GLU A 67 2.96 -5.54 -3.39
N THR A 68 4.17 -5.72 -3.94
CA THR A 68 4.90 -7.00 -3.87
C THR A 68 5.92 -7.12 -2.74
N GLU A 69 6.56 -6.03 -2.31
CA GLU A 69 7.60 -6.02 -1.27
C GLU A 69 7.15 -5.38 0.05
N LYS A 70 6.16 -4.48 0.03
CA LYS A 70 5.68 -3.75 1.22
C LYS A 70 4.21 -3.98 1.56
N GLY A 71 3.51 -4.80 0.78
CA GLY A 71 2.15 -5.25 1.14
C GLY A 71 2.21 -6.15 2.37
N PRO A 72 1.21 -6.10 3.28
CA PRO A 72 1.09 -7.08 4.34
C PRO A 72 1.12 -8.48 3.77
N ALA A 73 1.72 -9.40 4.51
CA ALA A 73 1.56 -10.79 4.14
C ALA A 73 0.07 -11.13 4.24
N ARG A 74 -0.47 -11.89 3.28
CA ARG A 74 -1.89 -12.25 3.23
C ARG A 74 -2.49 -12.81 4.53
N HIS A 75 -1.68 -13.50 5.33
CA HIS A 75 -2.12 -13.99 6.65
C HIS A 75 -2.32 -12.86 7.67
N GLU A 76 -1.62 -11.74 7.52
CA GLU A 76 -1.81 -10.49 8.27
C GLU A 76 -3.05 -9.73 7.78
N GLU A 77 -3.32 -9.71 6.47
CA GLU A 77 -4.57 -9.15 5.90
C GLU A 77 -5.80 -9.90 6.43
N LEU A 78 -5.78 -11.24 6.35
CA LEU A 78 -6.83 -12.10 6.89
C LEU A 78 -6.98 -11.91 8.41
N ARG A 79 -5.87 -11.79 9.15
CA ARG A 79 -5.90 -11.52 10.59
C ARG A 79 -6.55 -10.16 10.87
N HIS A 80 -6.25 -9.14 10.07
CA HIS A 80 -6.81 -7.81 10.24
C HIS A 80 -8.32 -7.79 9.97
N VAL A 81 -8.78 -8.41 8.88
CA VAL A 81 -10.22 -8.54 8.55
C VAL A 81 -10.97 -9.24 9.69
N ARG A 82 -10.46 -10.38 10.17
CA ARG A 82 -11.04 -11.11 11.32
C ARG A 82 -11.09 -10.26 12.58
N GLN A 83 -10.04 -9.48 12.84
CA GLN A 83 -9.99 -8.62 14.02
C GLN A 83 -11.01 -7.47 13.94
N VAL A 84 -11.22 -6.87 12.77
CA VAL A 84 -12.25 -5.85 12.55
C VAL A 84 -13.64 -6.42 12.79
N GLN A 85 -13.92 -7.64 12.29
CA GLN A 85 -15.20 -8.32 12.55
C GLN A 85 -15.43 -8.56 14.05
N LEU A 86 -14.40 -9.01 14.77
CA LEU A 86 -14.50 -9.24 16.22
C LEU A 86 -14.82 -7.94 16.97
N HIS A 87 -14.12 -6.84 16.67
CA HIS A 87 -14.39 -5.56 17.30
C HIS A 87 -15.80 -5.03 16.99
N LEU A 88 -16.30 -5.23 15.77
CA LEU A 88 -17.65 -4.85 15.40
C LEU A 88 -18.68 -5.59 16.26
N GLN A 89 -18.52 -6.91 16.43
CA GLN A 89 -19.39 -7.74 17.27
C GLN A 89 -19.32 -7.33 18.75
N GLU A 90 -18.12 -7.10 19.29
CA GLU A 90 -17.92 -6.65 20.67
C GLU A 90 -18.58 -5.29 20.94
N THR A 91 -18.44 -4.35 20.00
CA THR A 91 -19.04 -3.02 20.09
C THR A 91 -20.57 -3.10 20.12
N LEU A 92 -21.17 -3.84 19.17
CA LEU A 92 -22.63 -4.04 19.15
C LEU A 92 -23.13 -4.72 20.42
N ARG A 93 -22.40 -5.73 20.92
CA ARG A 93 -22.75 -6.40 22.18
C ARG A 93 -22.69 -5.43 23.36
N GLY A 94 -21.72 -4.53 23.41
CA GLY A 94 -21.61 -3.51 24.44
C GLY A 94 -22.79 -2.53 24.41
N LEU A 95 -23.15 -2.05 23.21
CA LEU A 95 -24.28 -1.15 22.99
C LEU A 95 -25.63 -1.80 23.31
N ASN A 96 -25.78 -3.10 23.05
CA ASN A 96 -27.00 -3.85 23.32
C ASN A 96 -27.17 -4.26 24.80
N ASN A 97 -26.12 -4.09 25.62
CA ASN A 97 -26.13 -4.48 27.04
C ASN A 97 -25.80 -3.30 27.96
N LEU A 98 -26.33 -2.11 27.64
CA LEU A 98 -26.14 -0.94 28.49
C LEU A 98 -26.91 -1.09 29.81
N PRO A 99 -26.41 -0.51 30.93
CA PRO A 99 -27.17 -0.45 32.17
C PRO A 99 -28.50 0.30 31.95
N PRO A 100 -29.63 -0.19 32.50
CA PRO A 100 -30.97 0.38 32.21
C PRO A 100 -31.09 1.89 32.48
N PHE A 101 -30.38 2.38 33.49
CA PHE A 101 -30.37 3.80 33.84
C PHE A 101 -29.66 4.66 32.78
N ALA A 102 -28.52 4.18 32.24
CA ALA A 102 -27.81 4.86 31.17
C ALA A 102 -28.61 4.80 29.86
N GLU A 103 -29.19 3.64 29.57
CA GLU A 103 -30.07 3.44 28.42
C GLU A 103 -31.28 4.41 28.44
N GLY A 104 -31.86 4.66 29.62
CA GLY A 104 -32.93 5.65 29.79
C GLY A 104 -32.51 7.06 29.36
N TYR A 105 -31.34 7.53 29.81
CA TYR A 105 -30.83 8.85 29.40
C TYR A 105 -30.47 8.92 27.92
N ILE A 106 -29.90 7.84 27.37
CA ILE A 106 -29.56 7.78 25.94
C ILE A 106 -30.83 7.81 25.09
N ASN A 107 -31.90 7.11 25.51
CA ASN A 107 -33.19 7.15 24.84
C ASN A 107 -33.82 8.55 24.88
N ASP A 108 -33.82 9.24 26.02
CA ASP A 108 -34.32 10.62 26.13
C ASP A 108 -33.51 11.58 25.23
N ALA A 109 -32.19 11.47 25.23
CA ALA A 109 -31.32 12.28 24.37
C ALA A 109 -31.56 12.02 22.87
N CYS A 110 -31.70 10.75 22.48
CA CYS A 110 -31.96 10.33 21.11
C CYS A 110 -33.33 10.83 20.64
N TRP A 111 -34.36 10.72 21.49
CA TRP A 111 -35.70 11.20 21.17
C TRP A 111 -35.72 12.71 20.94
N ARG A 112 -35.08 13.48 21.83
CA ARG A 112 -35.03 14.95 21.71
C ARG A 112 -34.25 15.44 20.49
N SER A 113 -33.20 14.73 20.11
CA SER A 113 -32.29 15.16 19.05
C SER A 113 -32.69 14.64 17.66
N HIS A 114 -33.25 13.43 17.61
CA HIS A 114 -33.45 12.69 16.36
C HIS A 114 -34.86 12.12 16.20
N GLY A 115 -35.75 12.29 17.19
CA GLY A 115 -37.15 11.85 17.10
C GLY A 115 -37.33 10.33 17.09
N CYS A 116 -36.31 9.57 17.52
CA CYS A 116 -36.36 8.11 17.59
C CYS A 116 -35.78 7.59 18.90
N PHE A 117 -36.19 6.39 19.30
CA PHE A 117 -35.57 5.69 20.43
C PHE A 117 -34.21 5.13 20.02
N PHE A 118 -33.28 5.11 20.98
CA PHE A 118 -31.99 4.47 20.81
C PHE A 118 -32.19 2.95 20.70
N SER A 119 -32.79 2.34 21.71
CA SER A 119 -33.09 0.90 21.74
C SER A 119 -34.32 0.60 20.88
N GLY A 120 -34.19 -0.31 19.92
CA GLY A 120 -35.25 -0.66 18.96
C GLY A 120 -35.45 0.31 17.81
N GLY A 121 -34.77 1.47 17.82
CA GLY A 121 -34.68 2.39 16.69
C GLY A 121 -33.25 2.46 16.17
N LEU A 122 -32.51 3.50 16.57
CA LEU A 122 -31.16 3.77 16.08
C LEU A 122 -30.20 2.59 16.22
N LEU A 123 -30.24 1.87 17.34
CA LEU A 123 -29.41 0.68 17.55
C LEU A 123 -29.81 -0.47 16.62
N SER A 124 -31.11 -0.65 16.33
CA SER A 124 -31.59 -1.68 15.41
C SER A 124 -31.11 -1.39 13.98
N ASP A 125 -31.19 -0.14 13.54
CA ASP A 125 -30.68 0.28 12.24
C ASP A 125 -29.17 0.09 12.13
N LEU A 126 -28.43 0.45 13.18
CA LEU A 126 -26.99 0.22 13.27
C LEU A 126 -26.66 -1.27 13.18
N MET A 127 -27.40 -2.13 13.90
CA MET A 127 -27.21 -3.58 13.85
C MET A 127 -27.47 -4.14 12.44
N ALA A 128 -28.51 -3.67 11.75
CA ALA A 128 -28.79 -4.08 10.38
C ALA A 128 -27.66 -3.67 9.42
N LYS A 129 -27.14 -2.44 9.54
CA LYS A 129 -26.00 -1.99 8.73
C LYS A 129 -24.71 -2.73 9.08
N ALA A 130 -24.47 -3.01 10.36
CA ALA A 130 -23.31 -3.75 10.80
C ALA A 130 -23.35 -5.22 10.32
N ALA A 131 -24.53 -5.83 10.22
CA ALA A 131 -24.69 -7.14 9.59
C ALA A 131 -24.26 -7.10 8.12
N MET A 132 -24.71 -6.10 7.35
CA MET A 132 -24.27 -5.92 5.96
C MET A 132 -22.75 -5.75 5.85
N VAL A 133 -22.13 -4.99 6.77
CA VAL A 133 -20.67 -4.83 6.81
C VAL A 133 -19.99 -6.16 7.12
N SER A 134 -20.52 -6.94 8.07
CA SER A 134 -20.00 -8.28 8.39
C SER A 134 -20.03 -9.19 7.17
N ASP A 135 -21.15 -9.23 6.43
CA ASP A 135 -21.29 -10.05 5.21
C ASP A 135 -20.24 -9.66 4.15
N VAL A 136 -20.00 -8.37 3.96
CA VAL A 136 -18.97 -7.88 3.02
C VAL A 136 -17.57 -8.30 3.46
N LEU A 137 -17.28 -8.23 4.76
CA LEU A 137 -16.00 -8.68 5.31
C LEU A 137 -15.83 -10.20 5.16
N ASP A 138 -16.88 -10.99 5.37
CA ASP A 138 -16.86 -12.46 5.16
C ASP A 138 -16.59 -12.81 3.69
N ILE A 139 -17.29 -12.16 2.76
CA ILE A 139 -17.06 -12.34 1.31
C ILE A 139 -15.61 -11.94 0.95
N THR A 140 -15.11 -10.87 1.55
CA THR A 140 -13.74 -10.40 1.32
C THR A 140 -12.72 -11.39 1.86
N GLU A 141 -12.94 -11.92 3.06
CA GLU A 141 -12.12 -12.98 3.64
C GLU A 141 -12.09 -14.22 2.74
N GLN A 142 -13.26 -14.70 2.28
CA GLN A 142 -13.34 -15.85 1.38
C GLN A 142 -12.60 -15.62 0.06
N LYS A 143 -12.72 -14.43 -0.53
CA LYS A 143 -11.97 -14.07 -1.74
C LYS A 143 -10.46 -13.99 -1.46
N LEU A 144 -10.09 -13.40 -0.32
CA LEU A 144 -8.73 -13.38 0.19
C LEU A 144 -8.25 -14.75 0.64
N GLU A 145 -9.06 -15.79 0.78
CA GLU A 145 -8.61 -17.18 1.03
C GLU A 145 -8.54 -18.00 -0.27
N ALA A 146 -9.43 -17.72 -1.22
CA ALA A 146 -9.51 -18.39 -2.51
C ALA A 146 -8.54 -17.81 -3.57
N ALA A 147 -8.04 -16.59 -3.39
CA ALA A 147 -7.07 -16.00 -4.30
C ALA A 147 -5.86 -16.95 -4.47
N PRO A 148 -5.33 -17.14 -5.68
CA PRO A 148 -4.15 -17.98 -5.87
C PRO A 148 -3.00 -17.41 -5.06
N THR A 149 -2.53 -18.17 -4.07
CA THR A 149 -1.29 -17.83 -3.38
C THR A 149 -0.20 -18.09 -4.41
N ILE A 150 0.34 -17.04 -5.05
CA ILE A 150 1.53 -17.18 -5.87
C ILE A 150 2.72 -17.37 -4.91
N ARG A 151 2.73 -18.51 -4.22
CA ARG A 151 3.79 -18.95 -3.32
C ARG A 151 4.82 -19.63 -4.20
N GLY A 152 5.97 -18.98 -4.39
CA GLY A 152 7.11 -19.57 -5.09
C GLY A 152 7.41 -19.02 -6.49
N VAL A 153 6.67 -18.04 -7.01
CA VAL A 153 7.20 -17.25 -8.14
C VAL A 153 8.27 -16.33 -7.55
N LYS A 154 9.52 -16.59 -7.90
CA LYS A 154 10.60 -15.63 -7.65
C LYS A 154 10.11 -14.29 -8.19
N PRO A 155 10.18 -13.18 -7.42
CA PRO A 155 9.78 -11.90 -7.94
C PRO A 155 10.49 -11.72 -9.28
N LYS A 156 9.73 -11.58 -10.37
CA LYS A 156 10.25 -10.93 -11.58
C LYS A 156 10.82 -9.64 -11.05
N TYR A 157 12.14 -9.50 -11.00
CA TYR A 157 12.78 -8.35 -10.37
C TYR A 157 12.29 -7.11 -11.15
N PRO A 158 11.28 -6.36 -10.68
CA PRO A 158 10.69 -5.27 -11.47
C PRO A 158 11.72 -4.16 -11.65
N ARG A 159 12.72 -4.16 -10.77
CA ARG A 159 13.93 -3.35 -10.81
C ARG A 159 14.79 -3.67 -12.03
N ASP A 160 14.95 -4.95 -12.35
CA ASP A 160 15.80 -5.38 -13.46
C ASP A 160 15.14 -5.04 -14.80
N ASP A 161 13.81 -5.10 -14.88
CA ASP A 161 13.01 -4.63 -16.02
C ASP A 161 13.08 -3.09 -16.14
N LEU A 162 12.88 -2.35 -15.04
CA LEU A 162 13.05 -0.90 -15.01
C LEU A 162 14.44 -0.48 -15.48
N LEU A 163 15.48 -1.20 -15.06
CA LEU A 163 16.85 -0.95 -15.45
C LEU A 163 17.10 -1.23 -16.93
N ALA A 164 16.61 -2.35 -17.45
CA ALA A 164 16.74 -2.70 -18.85
C ALA A 164 16.04 -1.66 -19.75
N ASP A 165 14.82 -1.25 -19.37
CA ASP A 165 14.04 -0.26 -20.10
C ASP A 165 14.71 1.12 -20.07
N THR A 166 15.26 1.53 -18.93
CA THR A 166 15.95 2.82 -18.79
C THR A 166 17.22 2.85 -19.65
N ALA A 167 18.01 1.77 -19.65
CA ALA A 167 19.19 1.66 -20.48
C ALA A 167 18.85 1.67 -21.99
N ASP A 168 17.75 1.03 -22.38
CA ASP A 168 17.29 1.02 -23.76
C ASP A 168 16.74 2.36 -24.22
N LYS A 169 15.89 3.01 -23.40
CA LYS A 169 15.38 4.35 -23.72
C LYS A 169 16.51 5.35 -23.82
N LEU A 170 17.49 5.34 -22.92
CA LEU A 170 18.68 6.20 -23.02
C LEU A 170 19.43 5.94 -24.34
N ARG A 171 19.60 4.68 -24.73
CA ARG A 171 20.29 4.34 -25.98
C ARG A 171 19.51 4.73 -27.24
N GLN A 172 18.19 4.62 -27.22
CA GLN A 172 17.31 4.96 -28.35
C GLN A 172 17.14 6.48 -28.52
N SER A 173 17.03 7.20 -27.41
CA SER A 173 16.85 8.65 -27.38
C SER A 173 18.13 9.42 -27.69
N SER A 174 19.30 8.77 -27.60
CA SER A 174 20.59 9.46 -27.76
C SER A 174 20.81 9.94 -29.20
N LEU A 175 21.12 11.24 -29.32
CA LEU A 175 21.48 11.89 -30.59
C LEU A 175 22.87 11.44 -31.10
N ALA A 176 23.67 10.78 -30.24
CA ALA A 176 24.98 10.24 -30.56
C ALA A 176 25.02 8.72 -30.38
N LYS A 177 25.95 8.05 -31.07
CA LYS A 177 26.09 6.59 -30.98
C LYS A 177 26.55 6.18 -29.58
N MET A 178 25.62 5.77 -28.73
CA MET A 178 25.91 5.30 -27.38
C MET A 178 26.14 3.77 -27.34
N THR A 179 27.18 3.35 -26.63
CA THR A 179 27.47 1.92 -26.40
C THR A 179 26.52 1.35 -25.35
N LYS A 180 26.25 0.04 -25.40
CA LYS A 180 25.38 -0.64 -24.43
C LYS A 180 25.86 -0.47 -22.98
N ARG A 181 27.18 -0.47 -22.79
CA ARG A 181 27.82 -0.32 -21.48
C ARG A 181 27.62 1.08 -20.90
N LYS A 182 27.85 2.12 -21.71
CA LYS A 182 27.63 3.51 -21.29
C LYS A 182 26.16 3.79 -20.97
N ALA A 183 25.24 3.19 -21.73
CA ALA A 183 23.80 3.28 -21.47
C ALA A 183 23.40 2.63 -20.13
N ALA A 184 24.00 1.48 -19.79
CA ALA A 184 23.75 0.80 -18.54
C ALA A 184 24.33 1.55 -17.32
N GLU A 185 25.51 2.16 -17.48
CA GLU A 185 26.13 3.01 -16.45
C GLU A 185 25.25 4.24 -16.14
N LEU A 186 24.79 4.95 -17.18
CA LEU A 186 23.89 6.09 -17.02
C LEU A 186 22.52 5.70 -16.45
N ALA A 187 21.95 4.57 -16.88
CA ALA A 187 20.69 4.07 -16.33
C ALA A 187 20.81 3.77 -14.84
N ARG A 188 21.94 3.19 -14.41
CA ARG A 188 22.22 2.93 -13.00
C ARG A 188 22.30 4.23 -12.20
N GLU A 189 23.09 5.19 -12.66
CA GLU A 189 23.25 6.49 -11.99
C GLU A 189 21.90 7.20 -11.83
N LEU A 190 21.09 7.18 -12.88
CA LEU A 190 19.76 7.76 -12.86
C LEU A 190 18.81 7.05 -11.88
N LEU A 191 18.83 5.71 -11.82
CA LEU A 191 18.00 4.93 -10.91
C LEU A 191 18.42 5.07 -9.45
N VAL A 192 19.73 5.08 -9.18
CA VAL A 192 20.27 5.35 -7.84
C VAL A 192 19.88 6.76 -7.39
N ALA A 193 20.01 7.76 -8.27
CA ALA A 193 19.59 9.13 -7.98
C ALA A 193 18.08 9.21 -7.71
N ALA A 194 17.27 8.38 -8.38
CA ALA A 194 15.82 8.27 -8.16
C ALA A 194 15.42 7.47 -6.91
N GLY A 195 16.39 6.98 -6.12
CA GLY A 195 16.16 6.26 -4.87
C GLY A 195 15.88 4.77 -5.04
N VAL A 196 16.21 4.18 -6.20
CA VAL A 196 16.06 2.74 -6.45
C VAL A 196 17.33 2.01 -6.01
N GLU A 197 17.19 0.95 -5.20
CA GLU A 197 18.34 0.13 -4.76
C GLU A 197 18.81 -0.81 -5.88
N VAL A 198 20.03 -0.59 -6.39
CA VAL A 198 20.59 -1.33 -7.52
C VAL A 198 21.99 -1.93 -7.19
N PRO A 199 22.34 -3.17 -7.59
CA PRO A 199 23.55 -3.87 -7.10
C PRO A 199 24.89 -3.33 -7.64
N ALA A 200 25.85 -2.87 -6.84
CA ALA A 200 27.01 -2.08 -7.31
C ALA A 200 27.87 -2.57 -8.53
N ASP A 201 27.86 -3.85 -8.94
CA ASP A 201 28.75 -4.43 -9.95
C ASP A 201 28.26 -4.36 -11.43
N ILE A 202 29.02 -3.68 -12.29
CA ILE A 202 28.83 -3.49 -13.77
C ILE A 202 28.71 -4.83 -14.53
N VAL A 203 29.39 -5.88 -14.08
CA VAL A 203 29.34 -7.19 -14.75
C VAL A 203 28.05 -7.93 -14.42
N GLU A 204 27.52 -7.77 -13.20
CA GLU A 204 26.19 -8.26 -12.84
C GLU A 204 25.12 -7.46 -13.59
N TYR A 205 25.28 -6.15 -13.73
CA TYR A 205 24.36 -5.29 -14.49
C TYR A 205 24.16 -5.72 -15.94
N GLU A 206 25.24 -5.96 -16.69
CA GLU A 206 25.12 -6.42 -18.07
C GLU A 206 24.45 -7.80 -18.18
N LYS A 207 24.62 -8.66 -17.17
CA LYS A 207 23.95 -9.96 -17.11
C LYS A 207 22.45 -9.80 -16.84
N LEU A 208 22.05 -8.87 -15.97
CA LEU A 208 20.64 -8.59 -15.66
C LEU A 208 19.90 -8.04 -16.89
N ILE A 209 20.48 -7.07 -17.60
CA ILE A 209 19.89 -6.53 -18.85
C ILE A 209 19.73 -7.62 -19.91
N ARG A 210 20.73 -8.51 -20.06
CA ARG A 210 20.65 -9.62 -21.03
C ARG A 210 19.59 -10.65 -20.63
N ARG A 211 19.40 -10.91 -19.33
CA ARG A 211 18.38 -11.84 -18.81
C ARG A 211 16.96 -11.31 -19.01
N ALA A 212 16.72 -10.03 -18.70
CA ALA A 212 15.43 -9.37 -18.93
C ALA A 212 15.03 -9.44 -20.43
N LYS A 213 15.97 -9.16 -21.33
CA LYS A 213 15.73 -9.14 -22.79
C LYS A 213 15.47 -10.48 -23.45
N ARG A 214 16.00 -11.58 -22.91
CA ARG A 214 15.81 -12.91 -23.51
C ARG A 214 14.45 -13.52 -23.20
N GLY A 215 13.65 -12.87 -22.35
CA GLY A 215 12.44 -13.50 -21.82
C GLY A 215 12.74 -14.77 -21.04
N GLU A 216 14.00 -15.01 -20.63
CA GLU A 216 14.43 -16.12 -19.76
C GLU A 216 13.87 -15.98 -18.33
N ILE A 217 13.10 -14.92 -18.08
CA ILE A 217 12.23 -14.71 -16.92
C ILE A 217 10.76 -15.04 -17.31
N SER A 218 10.57 -16.07 -18.12
CA SER A 218 9.27 -16.66 -18.43
C SER A 218 9.19 -18.02 -17.77
N LEU A 219 8.61 -18.01 -16.56
CA LEU A 219 7.68 -18.98 -15.95
C LEU A 219 7.61 -18.68 -14.45
#